data_AF-A0A7S1G3Z3-F1
#
_entry.id   AF-A0A7S1G3Z3-F1
#
_cell.length_a   1.000
_cell.length_b   1.000
_cell.length_c   1.000
_cell.angle_alpha   90.00
_cell.angle_beta   90.00
_cell.angle_gamma   90.00
#
_symmetry.space_group_name_H-M   'P 1'
#
loop_
_entity.id
_entity.type
_entity.pdbx_description
1 polymer ?
#
loop_
_entity_poly.entity_id
_entity_poly.type
_entity_poly.pdbx_seq_one_letter_code
_entity_poly.pdbx_strand_id
1 'polypeptide(L)'
;KAGKGRTGCVIAAYLVHSKFEVGGVPVTSEMALKHFGDIRTKNGKGVTIPSQMRYVHYYEQQLLGGVRPVFTYKINHIRVHTVPKFDVGGGCDPYFHVRVTSADQSPGAASHGYLNKKIYDYREHVKKIKKYKNERFVDLSCEGHNLFVRHNAKLVFFDWDSVGKDDKMFHLWFHTGYIDNNYLVFQKSVVDKACKDKKHSNFDPGFKVEIFFRRVDMDDAEYHALYGETKDEGDHPDTDDDEEKDDD
;
A
#
# COMPACT_ATOMS: atom_id res chain seq x y z
N LYS A 1 -11.82 -9.73 15.49
CA LYS A 1 -11.88 -8.70 14.42
C LYS A 1 -13.14 -7.86 14.62
N ALA A 2 -13.04 -6.52 14.60
CA ALA A 2 -14.07 -5.60 15.11
C ALA A 2 -15.16 -5.15 14.10
N GLY A 3 -15.09 -5.58 12.83
CA GLY A 3 -16.05 -5.19 11.79
C GLY A 3 -16.00 -3.68 11.44
N LYS A 4 -14.81 -3.08 11.48
CA LYS A 4 -14.55 -1.67 11.13
C LYS A 4 -13.91 -1.54 9.74
N GLY A 5 -12.57 -1.69 9.63
CA GLY A 5 -11.83 -1.40 8.40
C GLY A 5 -12.31 -2.17 7.16
N ARG A 6 -12.12 -3.49 7.13
CA ARG A 6 -12.46 -4.31 5.94
C ARG A 6 -13.96 -4.31 5.62
N THR A 7 -14.80 -4.44 6.65
CA THR A 7 -16.26 -4.37 6.50
C THR A 7 -16.69 -3.00 5.96
N GLY A 8 -16.13 -1.93 6.50
CA GLY A 8 -16.39 -0.57 6.06
C GLY A 8 -15.92 -0.29 4.65
N CYS A 9 -14.77 -0.84 4.24
CA CYS A 9 -14.28 -0.71 2.87
C CYS A 9 -15.27 -1.30 1.86
N VAL A 10 -15.79 -2.51 2.13
CA VAL A 10 -16.77 -3.17 1.26
C VAL A 10 -18.12 -2.45 1.30
N ILE A 11 -18.59 -2.04 2.47
CA ILE A 11 -19.85 -1.29 2.61
C ILE A 11 -19.76 0.06 1.88
N ALA A 12 -18.67 0.82 2.06
CA ALA A 12 -18.49 2.09 1.37
C ALA A 12 -18.47 1.92 -0.15
N ALA A 13 -17.73 0.92 -0.66
CA ALA A 13 -17.76 0.60 -2.09
C ALA A 13 -19.17 0.23 -2.59
N TYR A 14 -19.95 -0.52 -1.79
CA TYR A 14 -21.34 -0.87 -2.12
C TYR A 14 -22.28 0.34 -2.12
N LEU A 15 -22.13 1.27 -1.17
CA LEU A 15 -22.91 2.52 -1.15
C LEU A 15 -22.67 3.35 -2.42
N VAL A 16 -21.42 3.46 -2.87
CA VAL A 16 -21.09 4.09 -4.15
C VAL A 16 -21.69 3.31 -5.33
N HIS A 17 -21.55 1.98 -5.35
CA HIS A 17 -22.08 1.11 -6.42
C HIS A 17 -23.59 1.26 -6.61
N SER A 18 -24.32 1.20 -5.49
CA SER A 18 -25.78 1.26 -5.44
C SER A 18 -26.33 2.65 -5.74
N LYS A 19 -25.45 3.64 -5.96
CA LYS A 19 -25.82 5.05 -6.11
C LYS A 19 -26.66 5.53 -4.93
N PHE A 20 -26.34 5.06 -3.73
CA PHE A 20 -27.01 5.47 -2.51
C PHE A 20 -26.98 6.99 -2.39
N GLU A 21 -28.09 7.60 -1.97
CA GLU A 21 -28.20 9.05 -1.89
C GLU A 21 -28.32 9.52 -0.44
N VAL A 22 -27.64 10.63 -0.13
CA VAL A 22 -27.83 11.36 1.13
C VAL A 22 -28.32 12.76 0.79
N GLY A 23 -29.55 13.07 1.19
CA GLY A 23 -30.19 14.35 0.84
C GLY A 23 -30.48 14.51 -0.66
N GLY A 24 -30.73 13.41 -1.37
CA GLY A 24 -31.01 13.41 -2.82
C GLY A 24 -29.78 13.55 -3.71
N VAL A 25 -28.57 13.38 -3.16
CA VAL A 25 -27.31 13.42 -3.90
C VAL A 25 -26.61 12.07 -3.78
N PRO A 26 -26.24 11.42 -4.90
CA PRO A 26 -25.45 10.19 -4.87
C PRO A 26 -24.15 10.37 -4.08
N VAL A 27 -23.86 9.44 -3.18
CA VAL A 27 -22.67 9.51 -2.35
C VAL A 27 -21.41 9.30 -3.18
N THR A 28 -20.42 10.19 -2.99
CA THR A 28 -19.05 9.93 -3.43
C THR A 28 -18.39 8.88 -2.54
N SER A 29 -17.19 8.41 -2.92
CA SER A 29 -16.38 7.56 -2.05
C SER A 29 -16.08 8.21 -0.69
N GLU A 30 -15.78 9.51 -0.63
CA GLU A 30 -15.60 10.25 0.62
C GLU A 30 -16.87 10.26 1.47
N MET A 31 -18.02 10.54 0.84
CA MET A 31 -19.32 10.56 1.52
C MET A 31 -19.66 9.18 2.07
N ALA A 32 -19.44 8.12 1.30
CA ALA A 32 -19.71 6.75 1.70
C ALA A 32 -18.82 6.30 2.89
N LEU A 33 -17.51 6.59 2.82
CA LEU A 33 -16.57 6.31 3.91
C LEU A 33 -16.97 7.04 5.20
N LYS A 34 -17.31 8.32 5.09
CA LYS A 34 -17.76 9.13 6.23
C LYS A 34 -19.09 8.62 6.80
N HIS A 35 -20.07 8.35 5.93
CA HIS A 35 -21.38 7.86 6.32
C HIS A 35 -21.28 6.52 7.09
N PHE A 36 -20.45 5.60 6.60
CA PHE A 36 -20.16 4.36 7.32
C PHE A 36 -19.55 4.65 8.70
N GLY A 37 -18.56 5.55 8.79
CA GLY A 37 -17.93 5.93 10.05
C GLY A 37 -18.91 6.52 11.07
N ASP A 38 -19.74 7.47 10.64
CA ASP A 38 -20.75 8.14 11.48
C ASP A 38 -21.79 7.16 12.04
N ILE A 39 -22.21 6.17 11.25
CA ILE A 39 -23.21 5.17 11.68
C ILE A 39 -22.58 4.06 12.52
N ARG A 40 -21.42 3.56 12.12
CA ARG A 40 -20.82 2.36 12.73
C ARG A 40 -20.13 2.66 14.06
N THR A 41 -19.68 3.89 14.28
CA THR A 41 -18.77 4.23 15.39
C THR A 41 -19.20 5.50 16.11
N LYS A 42 -18.88 5.60 17.41
CA LYS A 42 -19.17 6.80 18.22
C LYS A 42 -18.24 7.98 17.91
N ASN A 43 -17.03 7.70 17.43
CA ASN A 43 -15.98 8.70 17.18
C ASN A 43 -15.85 9.07 15.69
N GLY A 44 -16.73 8.57 14.82
CA GLY A 44 -16.68 8.76 13.36
C GLY A 44 -15.56 8.02 12.65
N LYS A 45 -14.78 7.18 13.35
CA LYS A 45 -13.63 6.45 12.79
C LYS A 45 -14.03 5.07 12.27
N GLY A 46 -14.61 5.03 11.08
CA GLY A 46 -14.95 3.79 10.37
C GLY A 46 -13.73 3.13 9.71
N VAL A 47 -13.49 3.47 8.45
CA VAL A 47 -12.32 3.03 7.68
C VAL A 47 -11.22 4.07 7.84
N THR A 48 -10.13 3.72 8.51
CA THR A 48 -9.06 4.68 8.85
C THR A 48 -7.71 4.37 8.19
N ILE A 49 -7.57 3.20 7.57
CA ILE A 49 -6.35 2.80 6.86
C ILE A 49 -6.35 3.47 5.48
N PRO A 50 -5.37 4.33 5.15
CA PRO A 50 -5.31 5.02 3.85
C PRO A 50 -5.40 4.11 2.65
N SER A 51 -4.73 2.96 2.66
CA SER A 51 -4.85 2.01 1.56
C SER A 51 -6.26 1.46 1.38
N GLN A 52 -7.04 1.24 2.45
CA GLN A 52 -8.45 0.82 2.31
C GLN A 52 -9.29 1.95 1.68
N MET A 53 -9.11 3.18 2.14
CA MET A 53 -9.81 4.34 1.58
C MET A 53 -9.47 4.54 0.09
N ARG A 54 -8.19 4.44 -0.27
CA ARG A 54 -7.70 4.53 -1.66
C ARG A 54 -8.42 3.57 -2.60
N TYR A 55 -8.70 2.35 -2.16
CA TYR A 55 -9.40 1.36 -2.98
C TYR A 55 -10.89 1.67 -3.17
N VAL A 56 -11.54 2.35 -2.21
CA VAL A 56 -12.90 2.87 -2.42
C VAL A 56 -12.89 4.00 -3.45
N HIS A 57 -11.90 4.90 -3.41
CA HIS A 57 -11.73 5.93 -4.45
C HIS A 57 -11.46 5.33 -5.84
N TYR A 58 -10.59 4.32 -5.93
CA TYR A 58 -10.35 3.59 -7.18
C TYR A 58 -11.66 3.00 -7.72
N TYR A 59 -12.44 2.35 -6.87
CA TYR A 59 -13.70 1.75 -7.28
C TYR A 59 -14.71 2.78 -7.82
N GLU A 60 -14.85 3.94 -7.17
CA GLU A 60 -15.66 5.05 -7.68
C GLU A 60 -15.17 5.52 -9.05
N GLN A 61 -13.86 5.76 -9.21
CA GLN A 61 -13.29 6.19 -10.50
C GLN A 61 -13.58 5.18 -11.61
N GLN A 62 -13.53 3.88 -11.31
CA GLN A 62 -13.86 2.83 -12.27
C GLN A 62 -15.35 2.84 -12.65
N LEU A 63 -16.26 3.10 -11.70
CA LEU A 63 -17.70 3.20 -12.01
C LEU A 63 -18.02 4.43 -12.88
N LEU A 64 -17.31 5.53 -12.68
CA LEU A 64 -17.52 6.78 -13.42
C LEU A 64 -16.85 6.79 -14.79
N GLY A 65 -15.63 6.25 -14.89
CA GLY A 65 -14.77 6.35 -16.07
C GLY A 65 -14.55 5.04 -16.83
N GLY A 66 -15.07 3.92 -16.32
CA GLY A 66 -14.80 2.58 -16.84
C GLY A 66 -13.50 1.97 -16.33
N VAL A 67 -13.24 0.72 -16.73
CA VAL A 67 -12.03 -0.01 -16.31
C VAL A 67 -10.79 0.64 -16.92
N ARG A 68 -9.85 1.06 -16.06
CA ARG A 68 -8.55 1.59 -16.50
C ARG A 68 -7.66 0.44 -17.01
N PRO A 69 -6.91 0.64 -18.12
CA PRO A 69 -6.01 -0.37 -18.63
C PRO A 69 -4.90 -0.68 -17.62
N VAL A 70 -4.56 -1.97 -17.49
CA VAL A 70 -3.49 -2.43 -16.59
C VAL A 70 -2.22 -2.66 -17.38
N PHE A 71 -1.15 -1.99 -16.97
CA PHE A 71 0.18 -2.15 -17.53
C PHE A 71 1.15 -2.69 -16.50
N THR A 72 2.18 -3.35 -16.99
CA THR A 72 3.31 -3.79 -16.17
C THR A 72 4.32 -2.65 -16.09
N TYR A 73 4.79 -2.38 -14.87
CA TYR A 73 5.75 -1.33 -14.60
C TYR A 73 6.99 -1.90 -13.94
N LYS A 74 8.15 -1.44 -14.38
CA LYS A 74 9.39 -1.57 -13.63
C LYS A 74 9.45 -0.44 -12.60
N ILE A 75 9.69 -0.75 -11.33
CA ILE A 75 10.01 0.27 -10.32
C ILE A 75 11.49 0.59 -10.47
N ASN A 76 11.81 1.82 -10.86
CA ASN A 76 13.20 2.25 -11.05
C ASN A 76 13.79 2.81 -9.76
N HIS A 77 12.98 3.50 -8.97
CA HIS A 77 13.47 4.30 -7.88
C HIS A 77 12.34 4.64 -6.91
N ILE A 78 12.66 4.63 -5.62
CA ILE A 78 11.78 5.12 -4.56
C ILE A 78 12.53 6.16 -3.75
N ARG A 79 11.88 7.30 -3.51
CA ARG A 79 12.41 8.37 -2.66
C ARG A 79 11.47 8.62 -1.48
N VAL A 80 12.04 8.68 -0.28
CA VAL A 80 11.29 9.00 0.94
C VAL A 80 11.79 10.33 1.48
N HIS A 81 10.91 11.31 1.51
CA HIS A 81 11.10 12.58 2.20
C HIS A 81 10.35 12.53 3.52
N THR A 82 10.78 13.19 4.58
CA THR A 82 12.18 13.38 5.00
C THR A 82 12.75 12.03 5.48
N VAL A 83 13.99 12.01 6.01
CA VAL A 83 14.53 10.81 6.67
C VAL A 83 13.73 10.47 7.94
N PRO A 84 13.15 9.25 8.06
CA PRO A 84 12.51 8.78 9.29
C PRO A 84 13.47 8.67 10.49
N LYS A 85 12.92 8.58 11.70
CA LYS A 85 13.68 8.48 12.96
C LYS A 85 13.33 7.18 13.71
N PHE A 86 13.93 6.07 13.29
CA PHE A 86 13.78 4.76 13.93
C PHE A 86 15.05 4.35 14.70
N ASP A 87 16.21 4.90 14.33
CA ASP A 87 17.46 4.72 15.05
C ASP A 87 17.56 5.49 16.37
N VAL A 88 18.39 4.96 17.29
CA VAL A 88 18.84 5.69 18.48
C VAL A 88 19.61 6.95 18.07
N GLY A 89 19.09 8.11 18.49
CA GLY A 89 19.64 9.41 18.13
C GLY A 89 19.23 9.89 16.73
N GLY A 90 18.20 9.29 16.12
CA GLY A 90 17.60 9.68 14.84
C GLY A 90 18.29 9.06 13.63
N GLY A 91 17.54 9.01 12.52
CA GLY A 91 17.91 8.31 11.30
C GLY A 91 17.19 6.98 11.13
N CYS A 92 17.53 6.27 10.05
CA CYS A 92 17.11 4.90 9.77
C CYS A 92 18.10 4.21 8.83
N ASP A 93 18.03 2.88 8.77
CA ASP A 93 18.67 1.94 7.88
C ASP A 93 17.60 1.28 6.96
N PRO A 94 17.04 2.02 5.99
CA PRO A 94 15.81 1.63 5.33
C PRO A 94 16.01 0.58 4.24
N TYR A 95 15.11 -0.40 4.21
CA TYR A 95 14.90 -1.29 3.07
C TYR A 95 13.41 -1.56 2.89
N PHE A 96 13.04 -2.25 1.81
CA PHE A 96 11.64 -2.62 1.57
C PHE A 96 11.52 -3.97 0.88
N HIS A 97 10.35 -4.57 1.01
CA HIS A 97 9.94 -5.69 0.17
C HIS A 97 8.68 -5.34 -0.62
N VAL A 98 8.48 -6.02 -1.74
CA VAL A 98 7.25 -5.91 -2.54
C VAL A 98 6.49 -7.22 -2.44
N ARG A 99 5.21 -7.10 -2.09
CA ARG A 99 4.24 -8.18 -2.19
C ARG A 99 3.20 -7.87 -3.24
N VAL A 100 2.75 -8.88 -3.96
CA VAL A 100 1.69 -8.74 -4.95
C VAL A 100 0.60 -9.76 -4.67
N THR A 101 -0.63 -9.35 -4.94
CA THR A 101 -1.79 -10.23 -4.83
C THR A 101 -2.17 -10.71 -6.21
N SER A 102 -2.23 -12.03 -6.37
CA SER A 102 -2.63 -12.69 -7.63
C SER A 102 -3.73 -13.70 -7.35
N ALA A 103 -4.61 -13.92 -8.33
CA ALA A 103 -5.56 -15.01 -8.25
C ALA A 103 -4.79 -16.34 -8.13
N ASP A 104 -5.23 -17.22 -7.25
CA ASP A 104 -4.68 -18.57 -7.15
C ASP A 104 -5.17 -19.39 -8.34
N GLN A 105 -4.25 -19.68 -9.25
CA GLN A 105 -4.51 -20.48 -10.45
C GLN A 105 -4.10 -21.96 -10.28
N SER A 106 -3.74 -22.37 -9.06
CA SER A 106 -3.32 -23.74 -8.78
C SER A 106 -4.48 -24.74 -9.02
N PRO A 107 -4.21 -25.95 -9.55
CA PRO A 107 -5.24 -26.97 -9.71
C PRO A 107 -5.92 -27.29 -8.37
N GLY A 108 -7.24 -27.07 -8.28
CA GLY A 108 -8.02 -27.29 -7.05
C GLY A 108 -8.09 -26.09 -6.10
N ALA A 109 -7.53 -24.94 -6.46
CA ALA A 109 -7.75 -23.69 -5.73
C ALA A 109 -9.24 -23.34 -5.66
N ALA A 110 -9.68 -22.81 -4.52
CA ALA A 110 -11.04 -22.28 -4.39
C ALA A 110 -11.25 -21.17 -5.45
N SER A 111 -12.46 -21.07 -6.01
CA SER A 111 -12.80 -20.17 -7.13
C SER A 111 -12.53 -18.67 -6.90
N HIS A 112 -12.10 -18.30 -5.69
CA HIS A 112 -11.77 -16.94 -5.25
C HIS A 112 -10.51 -16.91 -4.35
N GLY A 113 -9.61 -17.89 -4.47
CA GLY A 113 -8.33 -17.89 -3.76
C GLY A 113 -7.44 -16.75 -4.28
N TYR A 114 -6.81 -16.01 -3.37
CA TYR A 114 -5.80 -15.02 -3.71
C TYR A 114 -4.51 -15.36 -2.97
N LEU A 115 -3.40 -15.39 -3.71
CA LEU A 115 -2.07 -15.61 -3.14
C LEU A 115 -1.43 -14.26 -2.85
N ASN A 116 -0.73 -14.18 -1.71
CA ASN A 116 0.05 -13.01 -1.32
C ASN A 116 1.54 -13.35 -1.42
N LYS A 117 2.15 -12.99 -2.55
CA LYS A 117 3.50 -13.41 -2.89
C LYS A 117 4.49 -12.28 -2.63
N LYS A 118 5.54 -12.54 -1.85
CA LYS A 118 6.71 -11.65 -1.78
C LYS A 118 7.59 -11.88 -2.99
N ILE A 119 7.57 -10.93 -3.92
CA ILE A 119 8.27 -11.04 -5.21
C ILE A 119 9.64 -10.35 -5.23
N TYR A 120 9.94 -9.59 -4.17
CA TYR A 120 11.14 -8.77 -4.11
C TYR A 120 11.49 -8.42 -2.67
N ASP A 121 12.77 -8.51 -2.33
CA ASP A 121 13.36 -8.00 -1.10
C ASP A 121 14.59 -7.15 -1.46
N TYR A 122 14.57 -5.87 -1.15
CA TYR A 122 15.65 -4.94 -1.50
C TYR A 122 17.03 -5.39 -1.00
N ARG A 123 17.07 -6.11 0.13
CA ARG A 123 18.32 -6.61 0.74
C ARG A 123 19.03 -7.61 -0.16
N GLU A 124 18.30 -8.35 -0.99
CA GLU A 124 18.87 -9.34 -1.92
C GLU A 124 19.56 -8.69 -3.13
N HIS A 125 19.33 -7.40 -3.35
CA HIS A 125 19.82 -6.67 -4.53
C HIS A 125 20.91 -5.64 -4.21
N VAL A 126 21.26 -5.47 -2.92
CA VAL A 126 22.29 -4.51 -2.50
C VAL A 126 23.35 -5.18 -1.62
N LYS A 127 24.60 -4.71 -1.73
CA LYS A 127 25.70 -5.26 -0.93
C LYS A 127 25.60 -4.90 0.56
N LYS A 128 24.98 -3.77 0.88
CA LYS A 128 24.85 -3.25 2.24
C LYS A 128 23.65 -2.29 2.31
N ILE A 129 22.90 -2.36 3.41
CA ILE A 129 21.87 -1.35 3.72
C ILE A 129 22.55 -0.05 4.14
N LYS A 130 22.15 1.04 3.49
CA LYS A 130 22.72 2.36 3.74
C LYS A 130 21.99 3.03 4.89
N LYS A 131 22.75 3.56 5.85
CA LYS A 131 22.25 4.43 6.91
C LYS A 131 21.96 5.82 6.41
N TYR A 132 20.84 6.39 6.84
CA TYR A 132 20.43 7.77 6.59
C TYR A 132 20.19 8.46 7.92
N LYS A 133 20.71 9.68 8.08
CA LYS A 133 20.53 10.45 9.31
C LYS A 133 20.42 11.95 9.09
N ASN A 134 21.33 12.51 8.29
CA ASN A 134 21.43 13.96 8.08
C ASN A 134 21.03 14.38 6.65
N GLU A 135 20.71 13.41 5.80
CA GLU A 135 20.25 13.62 4.44
C GLU A 135 18.83 14.22 4.40
N ARG A 136 18.50 14.89 3.30
CA ARG A 136 17.13 15.44 3.10
C ARG A 136 16.10 14.37 2.76
N PHE A 137 16.54 13.23 2.25
CA PHE A 137 15.70 12.14 1.81
C PHE A 137 16.47 10.82 1.85
N VAL A 138 15.72 9.73 1.97
CA VAL A 138 16.17 8.37 1.69
C VAL A 138 15.98 8.11 0.20
N ASP A 139 17.00 7.55 -0.42
CA ASP A 139 17.01 7.23 -1.84
C ASP A 139 17.27 5.72 -2.03
N LEU A 140 16.29 5.01 -2.57
CA LEU A 140 16.32 3.56 -2.78
C LEU A 140 16.25 3.27 -4.28
N SER A 141 17.43 3.24 -4.91
CA SER A 141 17.56 2.92 -6.33
C SER A 141 17.25 1.45 -6.58
N CYS A 142 16.37 1.19 -7.54
CA CYS A 142 16.10 -0.13 -8.09
C CYS A 142 16.63 -0.25 -9.53
N GLU A 143 17.55 0.64 -9.91
CA GLU A 143 18.19 0.59 -11.22
C GLU A 143 18.96 -0.72 -11.39
N GLY A 144 18.78 -1.37 -12.53
CA GLY A 144 19.32 -2.71 -12.78
C GLY A 144 18.62 -3.84 -12.02
N HIS A 145 17.74 -3.55 -11.05
CA HIS A 145 16.94 -4.59 -10.39
C HIS A 145 15.80 -5.00 -11.34
N ASN A 146 15.41 -6.27 -11.38
CA ASN A 146 14.29 -6.75 -12.20
C ASN A 146 12.97 -6.71 -11.41
N LEU A 147 12.67 -5.56 -10.79
CA LEU A 147 11.46 -5.35 -10.00
C LEU A 147 10.30 -4.91 -10.88
N PHE A 148 9.44 -5.85 -11.26
CA PHE A 148 8.23 -5.60 -12.03
C PHE A 148 6.99 -5.72 -11.15
N VAL A 149 6.02 -4.83 -11.37
CA VAL A 149 4.72 -4.85 -10.69
C VAL A 149 3.59 -4.73 -11.70
N ARG A 150 2.52 -5.49 -11.45
CA ARG A 150 1.27 -5.49 -12.21
C ARG A 150 0.11 -5.70 -11.24
N HIS A 151 -1.06 -5.15 -11.56
CA HIS A 151 -2.25 -5.14 -10.69
C HIS A 151 -1.96 -4.50 -9.32
N ASN A 152 -2.25 -5.22 -8.22
CA ASN A 152 -2.13 -4.78 -6.84
C ASN A 152 -0.75 -5.07 -6.28
N ALA A 153 -0.04 -4.03 -5.83
CA ALA A 153 1.25 -4.14 -5.18
C ALA A 153 1.22 -3.48 -3.79
N LYS A 154 1.78 -4.20 -2.80
CA LYS A 154 2.07 -3.70 -1.44
C LYS A 154 3.57 -3.49 -1.32
N LEU A 155 3.98 -2.27 -0.97
CA LEU A 155 5.35 -1.97 -0.56
C LEU A 155 5.37 -1.85 0.97
N VAL A 156 6.27 -2.58 1.62
CA VAL A 156 6.45 -2.54 3.07
C VAL A 156 7.89 -2.16 3.37
N PHE A 157 8.06 -1.09 4.14
CA PHE A 157 9.35 -0.50 4.46
C PHE A 157 9.73 -0.78 5.91
N PHE A 158 11.01 -1.07 6.11
CA PHE A 158 11.58 -1.48 7.39
C PHE A 158 12.85 -0.71 7.67
N ASP A 159 13.09 -0.47 8.95
CA ASP A 159 14.38 -0.11 9.49
C ASP A 159 15.16 -1.40 9.77
N TRP A 160 16.34 -1.54 9.19
CA TRP A 160 17.17 -2.73 9.39
C TRP A 160 17.99 -2.61 10.67
N ASP A 161 17.83 -3.59 11.55
CA ASP A 161 18.61 -3.69 12.78
C ASP A 161 19.63 -4.81 12.68
N SER A 162 20.91 -4.46 12.83
CA SER A 162 21.99 -5.46 12.90
C SER A 162 21.87 -6.41 14.09
N VAL A 163 21.16 -5.98 15.15
CA VAL A 163 20.95 -6.74 16.39
C VAL A 163 19.50 -6.56 16.81
N GLY A 164 18.63 -7.48 16.44
CA GLY A 164 17.22 -7.45 16.83
C GLY A 164 16.29 -7.84 15.70
N LYS A 165 15.03 -7.45 15.85
CA LYS A 165 14.00 -7.60 14.82
C LYS A 165 13.84 -6.26 14.12
N ASP A 166 13.96 -6.28 12.80
CA ASP A 166 13.72 -5.11 11.95
C ASP A 166 12.36 -4.45 12.25
N ASP A 167 12.38 -3.12 12.41
CA ASP A 167 11.20 -2.33 12.70
C ASP A 167 10.43 -1.98 11.43
N LYS A 168 9.18 -2.45 11.30
CA LYS A 168 8.27 -2.02 10.22
C LYS A 168 8.05 -0.51 10.35
N MET A 169 8.53 0.29 9.40
CA MET A 169 8.33 1.74 9.43
C MET A 169 6.93 2.10 8.94
N PHE A 170 6.58 1.71 7.72
CA PHE A 170 5.31 2.02 7.07
C PHE A 170 5.05 1.09 5.89
N HIS A 171 3.85 1.19 5.30
CA HIS A 171 3.53 0.48 4.07
C HIS A 171 2.50 1.26 3.24
N LEU A 172 2.33 0.85 1.99
CA LEU A 172 1.29 1.36 1.11
C LEU A 172 0.92 0.31 0.07
N TRP A 173 -0.32 0.38 -0.40
CA TRP A 173 -0.84 -0.39 -1.52
C TRP A 173 -1.12 0.49 -2.73
N PHE A 174 -0.88 0.03 -3.94
CA PHE A 174 -1.40 0.72 -5.12
C PHE A 174 -1.80 -0.30 -6.18
N HIS A 175 -2.65 0.17 -7.11
CA HIS A 175 -3.01 -0.58 -8.29
C HIS A 175 -2.41 0.07 -9.53
N THR A 176 -1.69 -0.70 -10.34
CA THR A 176 -0.95 -0.20 -11.51
C THR A 176 -1.80 0.49 -12.57
N GLY A 177 -3.09 0.14 -12.66
CA GLY A 177 -4.04 0.84 -13.55
C GLY A 177 -4.30 2.31 -13.18
N TYR A 178 -3.90 2.75 -11.99
CA TYR A 178 -4.03 4.13 -11.49
C TYR A 178 -2.69 4.87 -11.40
N ILE A 179 -1.66 4.38 -12.10
CA ILE A 179 -0.39 5.09 -12.26
C ILE A 179 -0.53 6.06 -13.44
N ASP A 180 -0.34 7.35 -13.16
CA ASP A 180 -0.30 8.40 -14.17
C ASP A 180 1.14 8.94 -14.29
N ASN A 181 1.57 9.25 -15.52
CA ASN A 181 2.90 9.81 -15.81
C ASN A 181 4.09 9.00 -15.25
N ASN A 182 3.96 7.68 -15.15
CA ASN A 182 4.98 6.78 -14.60
C ASN A 182 5.45 7.20 -13.19
N TYR A 183 4.56 7.78 -12.38
CA TYR A 183 4.93 8.36 -11.09
C TYR A 183 3.77 8.25 -10.09
N LEU A 184 4.11 7.98 -8.83
CA LEU A 184 3.17 8.08 -7.71
C LEU A 184 3.80 8.86 -6.56
N VAL A 185 2.98 9.64 -5.85
CA VAL A 185 3.39 10.34 -4.63
C VAL A 185 2.34 10.15 -3.53
N PHE A 186 2.81 9.81 -2.34
CA PHE A 186 1.98 9.58 -1.16
C PHE A 186 2.47 10.49 -0.03
N GLN A 187 1.65 11.46 0.35
CA GLN A 187 1.91 12.27 1.54
C GLN A 187 1.72 11.42 2.81
N LYS A 188 2.33 11.85 3.93
CA LYS A 188 2.22 11.18 5.23
C LYS A 188 0.80 10.80 5.64
N SER A 189 -0.16 11.67 5.37
CA SER A 189 -1.59 11.46 5.69
C SER A 189 -2.19 10.23 5.01
N VAL A 190 -1.62 9.80 3.87
CA VAL A 190 -2.11 8.70 3.05
C VAL A 190 -1.15 7.51 2.99
N VAL A 191 -0.16 7.45 3.88
CA VAL A 191 0.75 6.30 4.04
C VAL A 191 0.38 5.53 5.30
N ASP A 192 0.18 4.22 5.18
CA ASP A 192 -0.27 3.38 6.30
C ASP A 192 0.81 3.32 7.38
N LYS A 193 0.40 3.31 8.65
CA LYS A 193 1.22 3.48 9.86
C LYS A 193 1.83 4.88 10.02
N ALA A 194 2.44 5.47 8.99
CA ALA A 194 2.99 6.83 9.06
C ALA A 194 1.92 7.91 9.32
N CYS A 195 0.70 7.72 8.79
CA CYS A 195 -0.42 8.63 9.01
C CYS A 195 -0.86 8.72 10.48
N LYS A 196 -0.50 7.72 11.31
CA LYS A 196 -0.87 7.61 12.73
C LYS A 196 0.11 8.31 13.66
N ASP A 197 1.32 8.63 13.20
CA ASP A 197 2.29 9.39 13.96
C ASP A 197 1.88 10.88 14.07
N LYS A 198 0.86 11.19 14.87
CA LYS A 198 0.35 12.56 15.02
C LYS A 198 1.29 13.48 15.80
N LYS A 199 2.23 12.89 16.56
CA LYS A 199 3.25 13.63 17.32
C LYS A 199 4.52 13.92 16.51
N HIS A 200 4.62 13.36 15.30
CA HIS A 200 5.78 13.48 14.43
C HIS A 200 7.07 12.99 15.08
N SER A 201 6.98 11.93 15.89
CA SER A 201 8.13 11.37 16.60
C SER A 201 9.06 10.65 15.63
N ASN A 202 8.51 9.92 14.66
CA ASN A 202 9.26 9.10 13.72
C ASN A 202 9.23 9.68 12.31
N PHE A 203 8.15 10.40 11.97
CA PHE A 203 7.89 10.92 10.64
C PHE A 203 7.57 12.42 10.67
N ASP A 204 8.40 13.20 9.98
CA ASP A 204 8.24 14.65 9.82
C ASP A 204 6.88 15.03 9.18
N PRO A 205 6.29 16.20 9.50
CA PRO A 205 5.07 16.68 8.83
C PRO A 205 5.16 16.72 7.30
N GLY A 206 6.34 17.04 6.75
CA GLY A 206 6.63 17.06 5.32
C GLY A 206 6.90 15.68 4.71
N PHE A 207 6.69 14.60 5.46
CA PHE A 207 6.96 13.25 4.97
C PHE A 207 6.10 12.90 3.74
N LYS A 208 6.74 12.36 2.71
CA LYS A 208 6.12 11.81 1.51
C LYS A 208 6.98 10.71 0.89
N VAL A 209 6.34 9.80 0.17
CA VAL A 209 6.99 8.73 -0.60
C VAL A 209 6.71 8.98 -2.08
N GLU A 210 7.76 9.04 -2.88
CA GLU A 210 7.70 9.14 -4.33
C GLU A 210 8.18 7.83 -4.96
N ILE A 211 7.44 7.32 -5.93
CA ILE A 211 7.77 6.09 -6.65
C ILE A 211 7.84 6.42 -8.14
N PHE A 212 8.97 6.11 -8.75
CA PHE A 212 9.22 6.35 -10.17
C PHE A 212 9.24 5.03 -10.92
N PHE A 213 8.46 5.00 -11.98
CA PHE A 213 8.21 3.80 -12.77
C PHE A 213 8.77 3.96 -14.18
N ARG A 214 8.89 2.82 -14.87
CA ARG A 214 8.99 2.75 -16.31
C ARG A 214 8.01 1.69 -16.79
N ARG A 215 7.04 2.06 -17.61
CA ARG A 215 6.17 1.09 -18.28
C ARG A 215 7.01 0.16 -19.15
N VAL A 216 6.71 -1.13 -19.12
CA VAL A 216 7.36 -2.14 -19.97
C VAL A 216 6.31 -2.89 -20.79
N ASP A 217 6.76 -3.42 -21.93
CA ASP A 217 5.96 -4.34 -22.73
C ASP A 217 6.14 -5.75 -22.15
N MET A 218 5.29 -6.07 -21.18
CA MET A 218 5.20 -7.37 -20.53
C MET A 218 3.73 -7.60 -20.24
N ASP A 219 3.16 -8.64 -20.83
CA ASP A 219 1.75 -8.95 -20.65
C ASP A 219 1.47 -9.67 -19.31
N ASP A 220 0.21 -10.03 -19.10
CA ASP A 220 -0.22 -10.71 -17.89
C ASP A 220 0.38 -12.12 -17.77
N ALA A 221 0.48 -12.85 -18.88
CA ALA A 221 1.01 -14.22 -18.91
C ALA A 221 2.52 -14.23 -18.65
N GLU A 222 3.27 -13.31 -19.26
CA GLU A 222 4.71 -13.14 -19.02
C GLU A 222 5.00 -12.73 -17.57
N TYR A 223 4.22 -11.81 -17.01
CA TYR A 223 4.33 -11.40 -15.61
C TYR A 223 4.04 -12.57 -14.66
N HIS A 224 2.99 -13.35 -14.95
CA HIS A 224 2.66 -14.54 -14.18
C HIS A 224 3.70 -15.65 -14.33
N ALA A 225 4.34 -15.82 -15.48
CA ALA A 225 5.44 -16.77 -15.64
C ALA A 225 6.64 -16.37 -14.78
N LEU A 226 6.93 -15.07 -14.65
CA LEU A 226 8.06 -14.58 -13.85
C LEU A 226 7.90 -14.81 -12.35
N TYR A 227 6.69 -14.63 -11.81
CA TYR A 227 6.39 -14.74 -10.36
C TYR A 227 5.48 -15.93 -9.99
N GLY A 228 5.19 -16.81 -10.95
CA GLY A 228 4.22 -17.90 -10.82
C GLY A 228 4.65 -18.93 -9.79
N GLU A 229 5.94 -19.27 -9.77
CA GLU A 229 6.54 -20.26 -8.85
C GLU A 229 6.83 -19.69 -7.45
N THR A 230 6.71 -18.38 -7.25
CA THR A 230 6.92 -17.78 -5.94
C THR A 230 5.88 -18.31 -4.95
N LYS A 231 6.36 -18.90 -3.85
CA LYS A 231 5.50 -19.49 -2.81
C LYS A 231 4.63 -18.41 -2.16
N ASP A 232 3.38 -18.76 -1.90
CA ASP A 232 2.53 -17.98 -1.03
C ASP A 232 3.11 -18.02 0.39
N GLU A 233 3.36 -16.85 0.99
CA GLU A 233 3.92 -16.81 2.34
C GLU A 233 2.82 -17.01 3.40
N GLY A 234 1.56 -17.24 3.00
CA GLY A 234 0.42 -17.54 3.89
C GLY A 234 0.01 -16.37 4.79
N ASP A 235 0.72 -15.25 4.66
CA ASP A 235 0.47 -14.03 5.40
C ASP A 235 -0.69 -13.32 4.72
N HIS A 236 -1.87 -13.33 5.35
CA HIS A 236 -3.04 -12.65 4.79
C HIS A 236 -2.65 -11.19 4.52
N PRO A 237 -2.97 -10.61 3.34
CA PRO A 237 -2.53 -9.26 2.95
C PRO A 237 -2.88 -8.15 3.96
N ASP A 238 -3.78 -8.45 4.90
CA ASP A 238 -4.39 -7.58 5.89
C ASP A 238 -4.17 -8.08 7.34
N THR A 239 -3.10 -8.82 7.64
CA THR A 239 -2.60 -8.99 9.02
C THR A 239 -1.95 -7.72 9.57
N ASP A 240 -2.25 -6.55 8.99
CA ASP A 240 -1.80 -5.27 9.52
C ASP A 240 -2.40 -5.06 10.91
N ASP A 241 -1.65 -5.44 11.94
CA ASP A 241 -1.86 -5.20 13.38
C ASP A 241 -1.99 -3.69 13.72
N ASP A 242 -1.95 -2.84 12.70
CA ASP A 242 -2.05 -1.41 12.79
C ASP A 242 -3.50 -0.95 13.06
N GLU A 243 -4.56 -1.78 12.99
CA GLU A 243 -5.94 -1.34 13.34
C GLU A 243 -5.97 -0.65 14.73
N GLU A 244 -6.49 0.59 14.80
CA GLU A 244 -6.62 1.31 16.08
C GLU A 244 -7.48 0.46 17.03
N LYS A 245 -6.88 0.01 18.14
CA LYS A 245 -7.62 -0.46 19.30
C LYS A 245 -8.21 0.78 19.97
N ASP A 246 -9.51 0.98 19.83
CA ASP A 246 -10.19 1.99 20.64
C ASP A 246 -10.40 1.42 22.04
N ASP A 247 -10.06 2.23 23.06
CA ASP A 247 -10.58 2.07 24.41
C ASP A 247 -12.08 2.40 24.34
N ASP A 248 -12.94 1.38 24.50
CA ASP A 248 -14.41 1.51 24.56
C ASP A 248 -14.88 2.29 25.80
#